data_AF-A0A7V2QGW7-F1
#
_entry.id   AF-A0A7V2QGW7-F1
#
_cell.length_a   1.000
_cell.length_b   1.000
_cell.length_c   1.000
_cell.angle_alpha   90.00
_cell.angle_beta   90.00
_cell.angle_gamma   90.00
#
_symmetry.space_group_name_H-M   'P 1'
#
loop_
_entity.id
_entity.type
_entity.pdbx_description
1 polymer ?
#
loop_
_entity_poly.entity_id
_entity_poly.type
_entity_poly.pdbx_seq_one_letter_code
_entity_poly.pdbx_strand_id
1 'polypeptide(L)'
;PPATAVAATVQAGEVALVARSLEPLCLLWKDADDDGLPEWVGTYLSPGDPPRLMGFVLDGEIWHTLTPPENEEIQSLGTLPTCDVEVRDLNGDGRTEVAIWGRTGEADRLHIFAWDGAKYALLGAFEGPGGIRMEETDGDLIEEVIVRLRPDGDLVWEIVYTWNGSHYAWTWDRYAWYYPDRPHVLRTDTPVHAVASFYLALNDRDLPGAYGLLSPAAQAARPYETWAVGFATTLAVEVSGPRVVGQDNGWATVAAQVRAVDNVDGRVVATLYDVEWQLVQTEAGWRLDSGTMEPLEQRELPYYR
;
A
#
# COMPACT_ATOMS: atom_id res chain seq x y z
N PRO A 1 -32.60 -15.65 7.48
CA PRO A 1 -32.86 -17.02 8.00
C PRO A 1 -33.61 -17.00 9.34
N PRO A 2 -34.51 -17.96 9.63
CA PRO A 2 -35.17 -18.06 10.93
C PRO A 2 -34.13 -18.35 12.03
N ALA A 3 -34.34 -17.84 13.24
CA ALA A 3 -33.38 -17.89 14.35
C ALA A 3 -32.89 -19.31 14.71
N THR A 4 -33.73 -20.33 14.50
CA THR A 4 -33.39 -21.74 14.73
C THR A 4 -32.36 -22.30 13.73
N ALA A 5 -32.39 -21.83 12.48
CA ALA A 5 -31.42 -22.26 11.46
C ALA A 5 -30.03 -21.65 11.72
N VAL A 6 -29.99 -20.40 12.21
CA VAL A 6 -28.74 -19.74 12.61
C VAL A 6 -28.11 -20.47 13.80
N ALA A 7 -28.91 -20.80 14.83
CA ALA A 7 -28.41 -21.53 15.99
C ALA A 7 -27.81 -22.90 15.65
N ALA A 8 -28.45 -23.65 14.74
CA ALA A 8 -27.93 -24.94 14.27
C ALA A 8 -26.59 -24.79 13.52
N THR A 9 -26.46 -23.74 12.71
CA THR A 9 -25.23 -23.44 11.95
C THR A 9 -24.05 -23.11 12.88
N VAL A 10 -24.30 -22.28 13.90
CA VAL A 10 -23.31 -21.96 14.94
C VAL A 10 -22.90 -23.21 15.70
N GLN A 11 -23.87 -24.02 16.14
CA GLN A 11 -23.60 -25.24 16.86
C GLN A 11 -22.76 -26.25 16.04
N ALA A 12 -23.04 -26.37 14.74
CA ALA A 12 -22.26 -27.24 13.85
C ALA A 12 -20.80 -26.75 13.73
N GLY A 13 -20.58 -25.44 13.57
CA GLY A 13 -19.26 -24.84 13.57
C GLY A 13 -18.49 -25.07 14.88
N GLU A 14 -19.14 -24.83 16.03
CA GLU A 14 -18.56 -25.10 17.35
C GLU A 14 -18.16 -26.56 17.53
N VAL A 15 -19.02 -27.50 17.13
CA VAL A 15 -18.73 -28.94 17.19
C VAL A 15 -17.52 -29.29 16.31
N ALA A 16 -17.43 -28.73 15.10
CA ALA A 16 -16.32 -28.96 14.19
C ALA A 16 -14.98 -28.45 14.74
N LEU A 17 -14.98 -27.30 15.42
CA LEU A 17 -13.82 -26.70 16.07
C LEU A 17 -13.38 -27.51 17.30
N VAL A 18 -14.33 -27.89 18.16
CA VAL A 18 -14.08 -28.73 19.34
C VAL A 18 -13.52 -30.08 18.95
N ALA A 19 -14.06 -30.72 17.91
CA ALA A 19 -13.56 -32.00 17.40
C ALA A 19 -12.09 -31.92 16.94
N ARG A 20 -11.62 -30.73 16.53
CA ARG A 20 -10.24 -30.46 16.12
C ARG A 20 -9.38 -29.88 17.25
N SER A 21 -9.94 -29.68 18.44
CA SER A 21 -9.28 -29.00 19.56
C SER A 21 -8.73 -27.62 19.17
N LEU A 22 -9.50 -26.88 18.38
CA LEU A 22 -9.14 -25.53 17.93
C LEU A 22 -9.92 -24.48 18.72
N GLU A 23 -9.20 -23.47 19.18
CA GLU A 23 -9.77 -22.24 19.73
C GLU A 23 -9.57 -21.13 18.68
N PRO A 24 -10.63 -20.73 17.94
CA PRO A 24 -10.49 -19.68 16.95
C PRO A 24 -10.24 -18.33 17.62
N LEU A 25 -9.36 -17.53 17.02
CA LEU A 25 -9.19 -16.13 17.37
C LEU A 25 -10.40 -15.31 16.91
N CYS A 26 -10.95 -15.67 15.74
CA CYS A 26 -12.26 -15.22 15.30
C CYS A 26 -12.84 -16.07 14.18
N LEU A 27 -14.11 -15.78 13.88
CA LEU A 27 -14.95 -16.47 12.91
C LEU A 27 -15.80 -15.46 12.14
N LEU A 28 -15.88 -15.65 10.84
CA LEU A 28 -16.81 -15.01 9.92
C LEU A 28 -17.69 -16.09 9.31
N TRP A 29 -18.94 -15.72 9.02
CA TRP A 29 -19.90 -16.58 8.30
C TRP A 29 -20.25 -15.89 6.99
N LYS A 30 -19.56 -16.29 5.91
CA LYS A 30 -19.63 -15.64 4.59
C LYS A 30 -19.37 -16.68 3.50
N ASP A 31 -20.02 -16.48 2.36
CA ASP A 31 -19.76 -17.21 1.12
C ASP A 31 -18.35 -16.86 0.64
N ALA A 32 -17.45 -17.83 0.69
CA ALA A 32 -16.02 -17.67 0.46
C ALA A 32 -15.53 -18.38 -0.81
N ASP A 33 -16.39 -19.10 -1.51
CA ASP A 33 -16.08 -19.77 -2.78
C ASP A 33 -17.10 -19.51 -3.91
N ASP A 34 -18.10 -18.65 -3.65
CA ASP A 34 -19.16 -18.20 -4.54
C ASP A 34 -20.14 -19.30 -4.97
N ASP A 35 -20.33 -20.33 -4.16
CA ASP A 35 -21.30 -21.41 -4.43
C ASP A 35 -22.75 -21.06 -4.00
N GLY A 36 -22.93 -19.91 -3.32
CA GLY A 36 -24.20 -19.40 -2.83
C GLY A 36 -24.58 -19.88 -1.43
N LEU A 37 -23.73 -20.68 -0.78
CA LEU A 37 -23.77 -21.04 0.62
C LEU A 37 -22.67 -20.28 1.37
N PRO A 38 -22.90 -19.89 2.63
CA PRO A 38 -21.85 -19.31 3.45
C PRO A 38 -21.05 -20.36 4.22
N GLU A 39 -19.76 -20.07 4.45
CA GLU A 39 -18.79 -20.91 5.15
C GLU A 39 -18.28 -20.24 6.42
N TRP A 40 -17.74 -21.05 7.33
CA TRP A 40 -17.02 -20.55 8.49
C TRP A 40 -15.58 -20.26 8.09
N VAL A 41 -15.21 -18.98 8.04
CA VAL A 41 -13.83 -18.52 7.78
C VAL A 41 -13.23 -17.99 9.07
N GLY A 42 -11.99 -18.34 9.38
CA GLY A 42 -11.39 -17.86 10.62
C GLY A 42 -9.88 -18.06 10.73
N THR A 43 -9.34 -17.60 11.85
CA THR A 43 -7.94 -17.81 12.22
C THR A 43 -7.82 -18.46 13.58
N TYR A 44 -6.71 -19.16 13.80
CA TYR A 44 -6.34 -19.73 15.10
C TYR A 44 -4.81 -19.76 15.25
N LEU A 45 -4.32 -19.91 16.48
CA LEU A 45 -2.90 -20.18 16.72
C LEU A 45 -2.65 -21.69 16.79
N SER A 46 -1.85 -22.21 15.87
CA SER A 46 -1.26 -23.54 16.03
C SER A 46 -0.17 -23.49 17.10
N PRO A 47 -0.17 -24.40 18.08
CA PRO A 47 0.91 -24.54 19.05
C PRO A 47 2.26 -24.77 18.37
N GLY A 48 3.32 -24.22 18.96
CA GLY A 48 4.70 -24.27 18.47
C GLY A 48 5.59 -23.28 19.23
N ASP A 49 6.89 -23.32 18.97
CA ASP A 49 7.84 -22.30 19.44
C ASP A 49 8.67 -21.77 18.25
N PRO A 50 8.32 -20.59 17.69
CA PRO A 50 7.16 -19.77 18.04
C PRO A 50 5.82 -20.39 17.58
N PRO A 51 4.68 -19.98 18.16
CA PRO A 51 3.36 -20.36 17.64
C PRO A 51 3.16 -19.81 16.21
N ARG A 52 2.24 -20.41 15.46
CA ARG A 52 1.94 -20.01 14.07
C ARG A 52 0.48 -19.61 13.92
N LEU A 53 0.24 -18.46 13.32
CA LEU A 53 -1.08 -18.06 12.87
C LEU A 53 -1.49 -18.94 11.70
N MET A 54 -2.69 -19.52 11.78
CA MET A 54 -3.29 -20.36 10.76
C MET A 54 -4.63 -19.77 10.35
N GLY A 55 -4.95 -19.87 9.07
CA GLY A 55 -6.26 -19.54 8.51
C GLY A 55 -7.00 -20.80 8.09
N PHE A 56 -8.32 -20.75 8.07
CA PHE A 56 -9.13 -21.85 7.56
C PHE A 56 -10.44 -21.38 6.95
N VAL A 57 -11.00 -22.24 6.09
CA VAL A 57 -12.40 -22.25 5.67
C VAL A 57 -12.98 -23.62 6.01
N LEU A 58 -14.14 -23.63 6.67
CA LEU A 58 -14.94 -24.82 6.91
C LEU A 58 -16.20 -24.72 6.04
N ASP A 59 -16.17 -25.48 4.94
CA ASP A 59 -17.26 -25.65 3.99
C ASP A 59 -18.00 -26.95 4.31
N GLY A 60 -19.21 -26.79 4.86
CA GLY A 60 -19.98 -27.89 5.41
C GLY A 60 -19.18 -28.68 6.45
N GLU A 61 -18.73 -29.88 6.08
CA GLU A 61 -17.87 -30.74 6.92
C GLU A 61 -16.38 -30.73 6.49
N ILE A 62 -16.09 -30.14 5.33
CA ILE A 62 -14.77 -30.13 4.70
C ILE A 62 -13.95 -28.98 5.28
N TRP A 63 -12.75 -29.30 5.75
CA TRP A 63 -11.82 -28.33 6.31
C TRP A 63 -10.73 -27.98 5.31
N HIS A 64 -10.67 -26.72 4.93
CA HIS A 64 -9.59 -26.15 4.13
C HIS A 64 -8.67 -25.33 5.01
N THR A 65 -7.42 -25.75 5.12
CA THR A 65 -6.39 -24.91 5.75
C THR A 65 -5.86 -23.92 4.72
N LEU A 66 -5.85 -22.64 5.07
CA LEU A 66 -5.28 -21.58 4.25
C LEU A 66 -3.78 -21.52 4.55
N THR A 67 -2.98 -22.07 3.65
CA THR A 67 -1.52 -22.15 3.82
C THR A 67 -0.83 -21.73 2.53
N PRO A 68 0.14 -20.80 2.60
CA PRO A 68 0.98 -20.46 1.45
C PRO A 68 1.74 -21.70 0.94
N PRO A 69 1.95 -21.84 -0.37
CA PRO A 69 2.80 -22.90 -0.92
C PRO A 69 4.23 -22.87 -0.35
N GLU A 70 4.88 -24.05 -0.24
CA GLU A 70 6.24 -24.18 0.32
C GLU A 70 7.34 -23.47 -0.50
N ASN A 71 7.06 -23.12 -1.76
CA ASN A 71 7.97 -22.39 -2.62
C ASN A 71 7.79 -20.87 -2.55
N GLU A 72 6.83 -20.37 -1.77
CA GLU A 72 6.69 -18.94 -1.53
C GLU A 72 7.79 -18.41 -0.62
N GLU A 73 8.15 -17.14 -0.79
CA GLU A 73 9.11 -16.47 0.10
C GLU A 73 8.49 -16.27 1.49
N ILE A 74 7.21 -15.91 1.54
CA ILE A 74 6.46 -15.62 2.77
C ILE A 74 5.53 -16.79 3.07
N GLN A 75 6.06 -17.78 3.78
CA GLN A 75 5.39 -19.09 3.98
C GLN A 75 4.46 -19.15 5.20
N SER A 76 4.31 -18.05 5.95
CA SER A 76 3.57 -18.06 7.21
C SER A 76 2.70 -16.83 7.33
N LEU A 77 1.47 -17.03 7.78
CA LEU A 77 0.51 -15.95 8.05
C LEU A 77 0.98 -15.06 9.21
N GLY A 78 1.84 -15.56 10.09
CA GLY A 78 2.33 -14.82 11.24
C GLY A 78 2.68 -15.73 12.41
N THR A 79 3.19 -15.12 13.49
CA THR A 79 3.46 -15.79 14.77
C THR A 79 2.69 -15.18 15.93
N LEU A 80 2.01 -14.05 15.72
CA LEU A 80 1.20 -13.38 16.75
C LEU A 80 -0.29 -13.68 16.57
N PRO A 81 -1.08 -13.69 17.65
CA PRO A 81 -2.53 -13.82 17.54
C PRO A 81 -3.11 -12.58 16.84
N THR A 82 -3.71 -12.77 15.68
CA THR A 82 -4.38 -11.70 14.91
C THR A 82 -5.75 -12.19 14.45
N CYS A 83 -6.77 -11.40 14.75
CA CYS A 83 -8.10 -11.54 14.16
C CYS A 83 -8.30 -10.38 13.20
N ASP A 84 -7.88 -10.58 11.96
CA ASP A 84 -8.06 -9.61 10.90
C ASP A 84 -8.17 -10.39 9.59
N VAL A 85 -9.43 -10.56 9.17
CA VAL A 85 -9.83 -11.40 8.05
C VAL A 85 -10.90 -10.65 7.27
N GLU A 86 -10.74 -10.60 5.95
CA GLU A 86 -11.76 -10.09 5.04
C GLU A 86 -12.15 -11.17 4.05
N VAL A 87 -13.44 -11.18 3.70
CA VAL A 87 -14.01 -12.05 2.66
C VAL A 87 -14.88 -11.17 1.76
N ARG A 88 -14.38 -10.91 0.56
CA ARG A 88 -14.98 -10.07 -0.49
C ARG A 88 -14.21 -10.20 -1.80
N ASP A 89 -14.79 -9.73 -2.89
CA ASP A 89 -14.08 -9.47 -4.16
C ASP A 89 -13.09 -8.31 -3.96
N LEU A 90 -11.79 -8.64 -3.95
CA LEU A 90 -10.70 -7.69 -3.78
C LEU A 90 -10.15 -7.21 -5.12
N ASN A 91 -10.19 -8.09 -6.13
CA ASN A 91 -9.50 -7.90 -7.39
C ASN A 91 -10.43 -7.47 -8.56
N GLY A 92 -11.74 -7.38 -8.30
CA GLY A 92 -12.76 -6.92 -9.23
C GLY A 92 -13.17 -7.94 -10.31
N ASP A 93 -12.77 -9.21 -10.20
CA ASP A 93 -13.10 -10.26 -11.17
C ASP A 93 -14.50 -10.89 -10.94
N GLY A 94 -15.22 -10.44 -9.91
CA GLY A 94 -16.53 -10.94 -9.53
C GLY A 94 -16.48 -12.22 -8.71
N ARG A 95 -15.31 -12.62 -8.22
CA ARG A 95 -15.11 -13.76 -7.33
C ARG A 95 -14.66 -13.30 -5.96
N THR A 96 -14.93 -14.10 -4.95
CA THR A 96 -14.60 -13.77 -3.57
C THR A 96 -13.18 -14.25 -3.21
N GLU A 97 -12.40 -13.33 -2.63
CA GLU A 97 -11.15 -13.64 -1.97
C GLU A 97 -11.30 -13.73 -0.45
N VAL A 98 -10.40 -14.48 0.18
CA VAL A 98 -10.14 -14.47 1.62
C VAL A 98 -8.79 -13.81 1.86
N ALA A 99 -8.79 -12.60 2.44
CA ALA A 99 -7.59 -11.92 2.88
C ALA A 99 -7.36 -12.11 4.39
N ILE A 100 -6.14 -12.44 4.78
CA ILE A 100 -5.74 -12.61 6.17
C ILE A 100 -4.55 -11.71 6.47
N TRP A 101 -4.74 -10.83 7.44
CA TRP A 101 -3.68 -10.04 8.04
C TRP A 101 -3.12 -10.75 9.26
N GLY A 102 -1.81 -10.80 9.35
CA GLY A 102 -1.09 -11.36 10.49
C GLY A 102 0.19 -10.60 10.77
N ARG A 103 0.93 -11.06 11.79
CA ARG A 103 2.14 -10.37 12.24
C ARG A 103 3.25 -11.33 12.63
N THR A 104 4.48 -10.97 12.30
CA THR A 104 5.70 -11.65 12.74
C THR A 104 6.69 -10.63 13.30
N GLY A 105 6.92 -10.67 14.62
CA GLY A 105 7.69 -9.63 15.29
C GLY A 105 7.02 -8.26 15.11
N GLU A 106 7.73 -7.32 14.47
CA GLU A 106 7.24 -5.97 14.18
C GLU A 106 6.66 -5.83 12.76
N ALA A 107 6.75 -6.86 11.92
CA ALA A 107 6.26 -6.80 10.54
C ALA A 107 4.82 -7.27 10.43
N ASP A 108 4.01 -6.51 9.66
CA ASP A 108 2.70 -6.96 9.22
C ASP A 108 2.84 -7.89 8.00
N ARG A 109 1.91 -8.82 7.87
CA ARG A 109 1.78 -9.75 6.76
C ARG A 109 0.37 -9.74 6.21
N LEU A 110 0.24 -9.90 4.91
CA LEU A 110 -1.03 -10.05 4.21
C LEU A 110 -0.93 -11.27 3.29
N HIS A 111 -1.93 -12.15 3.34
CA HIS A 111 -2.07 -13.25 2.40
C HIS A 111 -3.48 -13.23 1.82
N ILE A 112 -3.57 -13.31 0.51
CA ILE A 112 -4.83 -13.29 -0.23
C ILE A 112 -5.01 -14.64 -0.90
N PHE A 113 -6.13 -15.30 -0.64
CA PHE A 113 -6.48 -16.59 -1.20
C PHE A 113 -7.78 -16.51 -2.00
N ALA A 114 -7.91 -17.31 -3.05
CA ALA A 114 -9.15 -17.49 -3.79
C ALA A 114 -9.40 -18.98 -4.05
N TRP A 115 -10.66 -19.38 -4.16
CA TRP A 115 -11.01 -20.72 -4.57
C TRP A 115 -10.55 -20.96 -6.02
N ASP A 116 -9.95 -22.11 -6.34
CA ASP A 116 -9.56 -22.48 -7.71
C ASP A 116 -10.46 -23.54 -8.36
N GLY A 117 -11.56 -23.91 -7.67
CA GLY A 117 -12.45 -25.02 -8.04
C GLY A 117 -12.15 -26.32 -7.30
N ALA A 118 -11.02 -26.42 -6.60
CA ALA A 118 -10.64 -27.59 -5.81
C ALA A 118 -10.06 -27.25 -4.43
N LYS A 119 -9.36 -26.11 -4.31
CA LYS A 119 -8.75 -25.63 -3.08
C LYS A 119 -8.66 -24.11 -3.09
N TYR A 120 -8.36 -23.54 -1.93
CA TYR A 120 -7.94 -22.14 -1.83
C TYR A 120 -6.50 -22.00 -2.28
N ALA A 121 -6.29 -21.34 -3.41
CA ALA A 121 -4.99 -20.99 -3.97
C ALA A 121 -4.57 -19.60 -3.51
N LEU A 122 -3.27 -19.42 -3.28
CA LEU A 122 -2.69 -18.12 -2.91
C LEU A 122 -2.60 -17.22 -4.15
N LEU A 123 -3.15 -16.00 -4.07
CA LEU A 123 -3.04 -14.96 -5.09
C LEU A 123 -1.89 -13.98 -4.81
N GLY A 124 -1.53 -13.80 -3.54
CA GLY A 124 -0.43 -12.93 -3.13
C GLY A 124 -0.09 -13.07 -1.65
N ALA A 125 1.20 -12.95 -1.33
CA ALA A 125 1.71 -12.89 0.03
C ALA A 125 2.68 -11.70 0.15
N PHE A 126 2.53 -10.93 1.22
CA PHE A 126 3.24 -9.67 1.42
C PHE A 126 3.73 -9.54 2.84
N GLU A 127 4.89 -8.89 3.01
CA GLU A 127 5.47 -8.55 4.31
C GLU A 127 5.90 -7.08 4.30
N GLY A 128 5.36 -6.32 5.25
CA GLY A 128 5.61 -4.89 5.40
C GLY A 128 6.17 -4.59 6.78
N PRO A 129 7.49 -4.37 6.93
CA PRO A 129 8.07 -4.04 8.23
C PRO A 129 7.68 -2.63 8.74
N GLY A 130 7.10 -1.78 7.90
CA GLY A 130 6.41 -0.55 8.28
C GLY A 130 4.88 -0.63 8.17
N GLY A 131 4.33 -1.85 8.04
CA GLY A 131 2.91 -2.11 7.87
C GLY A 131 2.48 -2.42 6.44
N ILE A 132 1.24 -2.89 6.30
CA ILE A 132 0.58 -3.15 5.01
C ILE A 132 -0.81 -2.52 5.05
N ARG A 133 -1.24 -1.97 3.93
CA ARG A 133 -2.60 -1.45 3.73
C ARG A 133 -3.09 -1.76 2.31
N MET A 134 -4.40 -1.79 2.14
CA MET A 134 -5.02 -1.84 0.82
C MET A 134 -5.72 -0.51 0.55
N GLU A 135 -5.58 0.02 -0.66
CA GLU A 135 -6.26 1.24 -1.10
C GLU A 135 -6.35 1.32 -2.62
N GLU A 136 -7.40 1.99 -3.09
CA GLU A 136 -7.54 2.41 -4.48
C GLU A 136 -6.63 3.63 -4.77
N THR A 137 -5.63 3.48 -5.63
CA THR A 137 -4.65 4.55 -5.96
C THR A 137 -4.67 5.02 -7.40
N ASP A 138 -5.43 4.35 -8.26
CA ASP A 138 -5.19 4.27 -9.70
C ASP A 138 -6.46 4.56 -10.53
N GLY A 139 -7.62 4.47 -9.90
CA GLY A 139 -8.94 4.83 -10.42
C GLY A 139 -9.70 3.69 -11.08
N ASP A 140 -9.29 2.42 -10.92
CA ASP A 140 -9.95 1.27 -11.55
C ASP A 140 -10.97 0.54 -10.65
N LEU A 141 -11.11 0.97 -9.40
CA LEU A 141 -11.96 0.42 -8.33
C LEU A 141 -11.45 -0.92 -7.75
N ILE A 142 -10.21 -1.28 -8.04
CA ILE A 142 -9.49 -2.43 -7.50
C ILE A 142 -8.43 -1.90 -6.53
N GLU A 143 -8.46 -2.36 -5.28
CA GLU A 143 -7.49 -1.87 -4.30
C GLU A 143 -6.09 -2.45 -4.56
N GLU A 144 -5.09 -1.58 -4.61
CA GLU A 144 -3.69 -1.96 -4.54
C GLU A 144 -3.28 -2.44 -3.16
N VAL A 145 -2.31 -3.35 -3.12
CA VAL A 145 -1.59 -3.67 -1.88
C VAL A 145 -0.39 -2.74 -1.74
N ILE A 146 -0.41 -1.95 -0.66
CA ILE A 146 0.66 -1.01 -0.34
C ILE A 146 1.51 -1.59 0.80
N VAL A 147 2.73 -1.96 0.47
CA VAL A 147 3.72 -2.49 1.41
C VAL A 147 4.64 -1.36 1.88
N ARG A 148 4.64 -1.08 3.18
CA ARG A 148 5.54 -0.07 3.77
C ARG A 148 6.83 -0.74 4.22
N LEU A 149 7.96 -0.24 3.73
CA LEU A 149 9.28 -0.59 4.25
C LEU A 149 9.50 0.04 5.64
N ARG A 150 10.62 -0.28 6.30
CA ARG A 150 10.93 0.33 7.60
C ARG A 150 11.04 1.84 7.43
N PRO A 151 10.34 2.64 8.25
CA PRO A 151 10.42 4.09 8.14
C PRO A 151 11.81 4.60 8.49
N ASP A 152 12.25 5.65 7.80
CA ASP A 152 13.39 6.50 8.19
C ASP A 152 12.84 7.78 8.81
N GLY A 153 12.70 7.76 10.14
CA GLY A 153 12.01 8.81 10.88
C GLY A 153 10.55 8.94 10.45
N ASP A 154 10.21 10.07 9.84
CA ASP A 154 8.83 10.38 9.42
C ASP A 154 8.56 9.98 7.96
N LEU A 155 9.59 9.56 7.22
CA LEU A 155 9.48 9.12 5.83
C LEU A 155 9.39 7.61 5.74
N VAL A 156 8.60 7.12 4.80
CA VAL A 156 8.53 5.69 4.46
C VAL A 156 8.55 5.51 2.95
N TRP A 157 9.20 4.43 2.50
CA TRP A 157 9.10 3.95 1.13
C TRP A 157 7.97 2.94 1.06
N GLU A 158 6.97 3.22 0.22
CA GLU A 158 5.85 2.34 -0.08
C GLU A 158 6.09 1.64 -1.43
N ILE A 159 5.91 0.31 -1.47
CA ILE A 159 5.82 -0.47 -2.71
C ILE A 159 4.34 -0.72 -2.99
N VAL A 160 3.92 -0.42 -4.22
CA VAL A 160 2.53 -0.52 -4.68
C VAL A 160 2.42 -1.74 -5.61
N TYR A 161 1.58 -2.68 -5.21
CA TYR A 161 1.25 -3.85 -6.00
C TYR A 161 -0.17 -3.73 -6.57
N THR A 162 -0.29 -3.75 -7.89
CA THR A 162 -1.58 -3.71 -8.60
C THR A 162 -1.93 -5.09 -9.14
N TRP A 163 -3.22 -5.40 -9.17
CA TRP A 163 -3.73 -6.61 -9.80
C TRP A 163 -3.53 -6.54 -11.33
N ASN A 164 -2.84 -7.52 -11.91
CA ASN A 164 -2.60 -7.56 -13.36
C ASN A 164 -3.55 -8.51 -14.12
N GLY A 165 -4.63 -8.96 -13.47
CA GLY A 165 -5.55 -9.98 -13.99
C GLY A 165 -5.18 -11.42 -13.62
N SER A 166 -4.06 -11.64 -12.93
CA SER A 166 -3.66 -12.99 -12.47
C SER A 166 -2.99 -13.01 -11.09
N HIS A 167 -2.24 -11.98 -10.76
CA HIS A 167 -1.61 -11.80 -9.45
C HIS A 167 -1.38 -10.31 -9.20
N TYR A 168 -1.10 -9.97 -7.96
CA TYR A 168 -0.62 -8.64 -7.58
C TYR A 168 0.86 -8.51 -7.95
N ALA A 169 1.18 -7.55 -8.81
CA ALA A 169 2.53 -7.29 -9.28
C ALA A 169 2.99 -5.89 -8.87
N TRP A 170 4.28 -5.73 -8.55
CA TRP A 170 4.85 -4.42 -8.28
C TRP A 170 4.77 -3.56 -9.54
N THR A 171 3.96 -2.50 -9.48
CA THR A 171 3.74 -1.55 -10.58
C THR A 171 4.31 -0.17 -10.29
N TRP A 172 4.37 0.22 -9.02
CA TRP A 172 4.88 1.52 -8.59
C TRP A 172 5.49 1.46 -7.21
N ASP A 173 6.21 2.51 -6.84
CA ASP A 173 6.74 2.71 -5.52
C ASP A 173 6.82 4.22 -5.24
N ARG A 174 6.70 4.64 -3.99
CA ARG A 174 6.70 6.06 -3.68
C ARG A 174 7.21 6.34 -2.28
N TYR A 175 7.72 7.55 -2.09
CA TYR A 175 7.84 8.11 -0.75
C TYR A 175 6.47 8.56 -0.22
N ALA A 176 6.25 8.36 1.08
CA ALA A 176 5.10 8.84 1.83
C ALA A 176 5.51 9.29 3.24
N TRP A 177 4.64 10.04 3.91
CA TRP A 177 4.74 10.26 5.36
C TRP A 177 4.29 9.00 6.09
N TYR A 178 5.10 8.55 7.04
CA TYR A 178 4.78 7.38 7.85
C TYR A 178 3.64 7.65 8.83
N TYR A 179 3.71 8.79 9.52
CA TYR A 179 2.68 9.25 10.45
C TYR A 179 1.75 10.27 9.79
N PRO A 180 0.44 10.29 10.13
CA PRO A 180 -0.53 11.20 9.52
C PRO A 180 -0.58 12.59 10.18
N ASP A 181 0.10 12.79 11.31
CA ASP A 181 0.05 14.03 12.07
C ASP A 181 0.78 15.17 11.37
N ARG A 182 0.14 16.34 11.37
CA ARG A 182 0.62 17.56 10.73
C ARG A 182 0.97 18.63 11.77
N PRO A 183 1.93 19.53 11.48
CA PRO A 183 2.73 19.62 10.25
C PRO A 183 3.87 18.59 10.18
N HIS A 184 4.20 18.13 8.98
CA HIS A 184 5.34 17.25 8.75
C HIS A 184 6.66 18.03 8.73
N VAL A 185 7.74 17.38 9.20
CA VAL A 185 9.09 17.96 9.12
C VAL A 185 9.66 17.72 7.73
N LEU A 186 9.83 18.78 6.95
CA LEU A 186 10.46 18.70 5.62
C LEU A 186 11.96 18.45 5.76
N ARG A 187 12.39 17.22 5.43
CA ARG A 187 13.77 16.76 5.58
C ARG A 187 14.66 17.26 4.44
N THR A 188 15.83 17.77 4.80
CA THR A 188 16.82 18.32 3.85
C THR A 188 18.25 17.94 4.18
N ASP A 189 18.42 16.91 5.00
CA ASP A 189 19.70 16.34 5.45
C ASP A 189 20.44 15.62 4.31
N THR A 190 19.71 15.07 3.34
CA THR A 190 20.28 14.50 2.11
C THR A 190 19.62 15.09 0.85
N PRO A 191 20.27 15.03 -0.33
CA PRO A 191 19.64 15.45 -1.58
C PRO A 191 18.34 14.69 -1.87
N VAL A 192 18.32 13.38 -1.59
CA VAL A 192 17.14 12.52 -1.78
C VAL A 192 15.99 12.96 -0.87
N HIS A 193 16.26 13.21 0.42
CA HIS A 193 15.25 13.69 1.35
C HIS A 193 14.68 15.06 0.96
N ALA A 194 15.51 15.96 0.44
CA ALA A 194 15.05 17.27 -0.04
C ALA A 194 14.08 17.13 -1.22
N VAL A 195 14.39 16.28 -2.21
CA VAL A 195 13.50 16.01 -3.35
C VAL A 195 12.22 15.30 -2.90
N ALA A 196 12.32 14.28 -2.03
CA ALA A 196 11.16 13.59 -1.49
C ALA A 196 10.23 14.56 -0.72
N SER A 197 10.79 15.36 0.18
CA SER A 197 10.03 16.35 0.96
C SER A 197 9.38 17.41 0.08
N PHE A 198 10.02 17.80 -1.03
CA PHE A 198 9.44 18.76 -1.98
C PHE A 198 8.16 18.22 -2.60
N TYR A 199 8.18 17.00 -3.14
CA TYR A 199 6.98 16.40 -3.74
C TYR A 199 5.91 16.01 -2.71
N LEU A 200 6.31 15.59 -1.52
CA LEU A 200 5.37 15.34 -0.42
C LEU A 200 4.66 16.63 0.04
N ALA A 201 5.39 17.75 0.16
CA ALA A 201 4.80 19.04 0.47
C ALA A 201 3.82 19.52 -0.61
N LEU A 202 4.13 19.28 -1.89
CA LEU A 202 3.20 19.54 -2.99
C LEU A 202 1.92 18.70 -2.87
N ASN A 203 2.06 17.40 -2.58
CA ASN A 203 0.93 16.50 -2.38
C ASN A 203 0.03 16.95 -1.21
N ASP A 204 0.64 17.40 -0.11
CA ASP A 204 -0.05 17.92 1.07
C ASP A 204 -0.68 19.30 0.92
N ARG A 205 -0.47 19.95 -0.24
CA ARG A 205 -0.81 21.35 -0.50
C ARG A 205 -0.09 22.35 0.39
N ASP A 206 1.02 21.96 1.00
CA ASP A 206 1.94 22.86 1.68
C ASP A 206 2.83 23.57 0.65
N LEU A 207 2.20 24.42 -0.18
CA LEU A 207 2.89 25.23 -1.18
C LEU A 207 3.96 26.15 -0.55
N PRO A 208 3.74 26.80 0.61
CA PRO A 208 4.79 27.56 1.28
C PRO A 208 5.98 26.69 1.69
N GLY A 209 5.74 25.50 2.25
CA GLY A 209 6.79 24.55 2.62
C GLY A 209 7.59 24.06 1.41
N ALA A 210 6.91 23.63 0.36
CA ALA A 210 7.52 23.22 -0.90
C ALA A 210 8.37 24.35 -1.53
N TYR A 211 7.86 25.58 -1.55
CA TYR A 211 8.63 26.73 -2.04
C TYR A 211 9.85 27.04 -1.17
N GLY A 212 9.74 26.85 0.16
CA GLY A 212 10.84 26.99 1.10
C GLY A 212 11.99 25.99 0.90
N LEU A 213 11.75 24.89 0.19
CA LEU A 213 12.78 23.91 -0.20
C LEU A 213 13.55 24.32 -1.47
N LEU A 214 13.09 25.34 -2.19
CA LEU A 214 13.84 25.92 -3.30
C LEU A 214 15.06 26.71 -2.81
N SER A 215 16.10 26.79 -3.63
CA SER A 215 17.28 27.61 -3.35
C SER A 215 16.91 29.11 -3.37
N PRO A 216 17.67 29.98 -2.67
CA PRO A 216 17.46 31.42 -2.76
C PRO A 216 17.51 31.97 -4.20
N ALA A 217 18.34 31.37 -5.06
CA ALA A 217 18.43 31.76 -6.47
C ALA A 217 17.15 31.35 -7.24
N ALA A 218 16.63 30.14 -7.00
CA ALA A 218 15.39 29.65 -7.58
C ALA A 218 14.18 30.51 -7.15
N GLN A 219 14.11 30.84 -5.85
CA GLN A 219 13.06 31.71 -5.30
C GLN A 219 13.14 33.14 -5.88
N ALA A 220 14.35 33.69 -6.05
CA ALA A 220 14.52 34.99 -6.68
C ALA A 220 14.13 34.99 -8.16
N ALA A 221 14.35 33.88 -8.87
CA ALA A 221 14.01 33.73 -10.28
C ALA A 221 12.51 33.55 -10.53
N ARG A 222 11.77 32.97 -9.56
CA ARG A 222 10.32 32.72 -9.67
C ARG A 222 9.61 33.10 -8.37
N PRO A 223 9.06 34.32 -8.25
CA PRO A 223 8.31 34.73 -7.06
C PRO A 223 7.19 33.75 -6.69
N TYR A 224 6.94 33.61 -5.40
CA TYR A 224 6.03 32.62 -4.82
C TYR A 224 4.66 32.58 -5.50
N GLU A 225 4.03 33.73 -5.70
CA GLU A 225 2.68 33.81 -6.26
C GLU A 225 2.63 33.27 -7.69
N THR A 226 3.68 33.51 -8.48
CA THR A 226 3.77 33.02 -9.86
C THR A 226 4.07 31.52 -9.87
N TRP A 227 4.92 31.05 -8.96
CA TRP A 227 5.24 29.64 -8.82
C TRP A 227 4.03 28.81 -8.35
N ALA A 228 3.30 29.31 -7.34
CA ALA A 228 2.16 28.61 -6.75
C ALA A 228 1.00 28.38 -7.72
N VAL A 229 0.78 29.30 -8.68
CA VAL A 229 -0.24 29.15 -9.73
C VAL A 229 -0.01 27.90 -10.58
N GLY A 230 1.25 27.46 -10.74
CA GLY A 230 1.58 26.24 -11.49
C GLY A 230 0.98 24.95 -10.92
N PHE A 231 0.55 24.96 -9.65
CA PHE A 231 -0.03 23.80 -8.96
C PHE A 231 -1.52 23.98 -8.66
N ALA A 232 -2.17 24.97 -9.28
CA ALA A 232 -3.58 25.29 -9.02
C ALA A 232 -4.54 24.15 -9.44
N THR A 233 -4.17 23.36 -10.45
CA THR A 233 -4.95 22.23 -10.97
C THR A 233 -4.53 20.89 -10.42
N THR A 234 -3.35 20.80 -9.82
CA THR A 234 -2.84 19.57 -9.22
C THR A 234 -3.86 19.04 -8.22
N LEU A 235 -3.99 17.73 -8.13
CA LEU A 235 -4.87 16.97 -7.24
C LEU A 235 -4.03 16.14 -6.27
N ALA A 236 -3.05 15.41 -6.79
CA ALA A 236 -2.08 14.62 -6.05
C ALA A 236 -0.71 14.62 -6.75
N VAL A 237 0.34 14.36 -5.99
CA VAL A 237 1.71 14.20 -6.50
C VAL A 237 2.41 13.08 -5.73
N GLU A 238 3.13 12.24 -6.45
CA GLU A 238 3.94 11.17 -5.87
C GLU A 238 5.32 11.16 -6.50
N VAL A 239 6.31 10.72 -5.73
CA VAL A 239 7.70 10.59 -6.20
C VAL A 239 8.22 9.18 -5.93
N SER A 240 8.71 8.54 -6.98
CA SER A 240 9.35 7.22 -7.01
C SER A 240 10.85 7.35 -7.20
N GLY A 241 11.60 6.46 -6.56
CA GLY A 241 13.02 6.23 -6.82
C GLY A 241 13.95 7.44 -6.89
N PRO A 242 13.82 8.50 -6.06
CA PRO A 242 14.78 9.59 -6.05
C PRO A 242 16.17 9.05 -5.67
N ARG A 243 17.14 9.29 -6.55
CA ARG A 243 18.53 8.82 -6.39
C ARG A 243 19.53 9.86 -6.86
N VAL A 244 20.64 9.96 -6.15
CA VAL A 244 21.75 10.81 -6.56
C VAL A 244 22.43 10.20 -7.78
N VAL A 245 22.46 10.92 -8.90
CA VAL A 245 23.15 10.52 -10.14
C VAL A 245 24.45 11.28 -10.37
N GLY A 246 24.67 12.37 -9.63
CA GLY A 246 25.93 13.11 -9.58
C GLY A 246 26.03 13.90 -8.29
N GLN A 247 27.24 14.05 -7.74
CA GLN A 247 27.47 14.89 -6.57
C GLN A 247 28.89 15.41 -6.58
N ASP A 248 29.05 16.73 -6.44
CA ASP A 248 30.35 17.38 -6.39
C ASP A 248 30.26 18.72 -5.65
N ASN A 249 31.26 19.03 -4.81
CA ASN A 249 31.48 20.37 -4.24
C ASN A 249 30.22 21.10 -3.72
N GLY A 250 29.39 20.43 -2.91
CA GLY A 250 28.17 21.01 -2.34
C GLY A 250 27.00 21.09 -3.32
N TRP A 251 27.11 20.47 -4.49
CA TRP A 251 26.05 20.27 -5.46
C TRP A 251 25.71 18.80 -5.61
N ALA A 252 24.45 18.51 -5.90
CA ALA A 252 23.98 17.16 -6.21
C ALA A 252 22.96 17.20 -7.35
N THR A 253 23.00 16.18 -8.19
CA THR A 253 21.99 15.89 -9.19
C THR A 253 21.18 14.69 -8.73
N VAL A 254 19.87 14.84 -8.64
CA VAL A 254 18.94 13.78 -8.24
C VAL A 254 17.98 13.51 -9.39
N ALA A 255 17.93 12.25 -9.83
CA ALA A 255 16.92 11.77 -10.77
C ALA A 255 15.80 11.05 -10.01
N ALA A 256 14.55 11.22 -10.44
CA ALA A 256 13.38 10.57 -9.87
C ALA A 256 12.29 10.39 -10.93
N GLN A 257 11.29 9.57 -10.66
CA GLN A 257 10.04 9.58 -11.41
C GLN A 257 8.94 10.24 -10.58
N VAL A 258 8.08 11.01 -11.22
CA VAL A 258 7.00 11.74 -10.56
C VAL A 258 5.69 11.47 -11.25
N ARG A 259 4.70 11.03 -10.47
CA ARG A 259 3.32 10.90 -10.95
C ARG A 259 2.54 12.09 -10.42
N ALA A 260 2.09 12.96 -11.31
CA ALA A 260 1.22 14.08 -10.98
C ALA A 260 -0.18 13.80 -11.50
N VAL A 261 -1.19 14.06 -10.67
CA VAL A 261 -2.59 13.99 -11.06
C VAL A 261 -3.14 15.40 -11.07
N ASP A 262 -3.71 15.84 -12.18
CA ASP A 262 -4.21 17.21 -12.37
C ASP A 262 -5.67 17.20 -12.86
N ASN A 263 -6.40 18.25 -12.51
CA ASN A 263 -7.68 18.58 -13.13
C ASN A 263 -7.44 19.40 -14.40
N VAL A 264 -7.61 18.76 -15.56
CA VAL A 264 -7.47 19.36 -16.88
C VAL A 264 -8.85 19.49 -17.50
N ASP A 265 -9.37 20.72 -17.56
CA ASP A 265 -10.68 21.04 -18.16
C ASP A 265 -11.86 20.20 -17.61
N GLY A 266 -11.83 19.90 -16.30
CA GLY A 266 -12.85 19.11 -15.62
C GLY A 266 -12.63 17.60 -15.69
N ARG A 267 -11.51 17.14 -16.28
CA ARG A 267 -11.11 15.74 -16.31
C ARG A 267 -9.91 15.51 -15.39
N VAL A 268 -9.83 14.35 -14.77
CA VAL A 268 -8.67 13.98 -13.98
C VAL A 268 -7.67 13.26 -14.86
N VAL A 269 -6.45 13.78 -14.94
CA VAL A 269 -5.38 13.26 -15.79
C VAL A 269 -4.15 12.97 -14.95
N ALA A 270 -3.67 11.73 -14.98
CA ALA A 270 -2.39 11.36 -14.42
C ALA A 270 -1.30 11.46 -15.50
N THR A 271 -0.19 12.12 -15.18
CA THR A 271 1.00 12.19 -16.04
C THR A 271 2.21 11.69 -15.25
N LEU A 272 2.93 10.74 -15.83
CA LEU A 272 4.22 10.26 -15.33
C LEU A 272 5.33 11.08 -15.97
N TYR A 273 6.24 11.61 -15.16
CA TYR A 273 7.39 12.39 -15.59
C TYR A 273 8.69 11.71 -15.16
N ASP A 274 9.70 11.78 -16.01
CA ASP A 274 11.10 11.69 -15.58
C ASP A 274 11.55 13.09 -15.14
N VAL A 275 12.17 13.20 -13.97
CA VAL A 275 12.62 14.48 -13.44
C VAL A 275 14.08 14.41 -13.02
N GLU A 276 14.81 15.48 -13.30
CA GLU A 276 16.15 15.69 -12.78
C GLU A 276 16.20 17.02 -12.04
N TRP A 277 16.69 17.00 -10.81
CA TRP A 277 16.92 18.18 -9.99
C TRP A 277 18.40 18.39 -9.76
N GLN A 278 18.86 19.62 -9.96
CA GLN A 278 20.11 20.14 -9.42
C GLN A 278 19.83 20.76 -8.05
N LEU A 279 20.58 20.33 -7.05
CA LEU A 279 20.48 20.78 -5.67
C LEU A 279 21.79 21.41 -5.21
N VAL A 280 21.67 22.37 -4.30
CA VAL A 280 22.79 23.03 -3.64
C VAL A 280 22.70 22.84 -2.13
N GLN A 281 23.83 22.56 -1.50
CA GLN A 281 23.96 22.48 -0.05
C GLN A 281 24.07 23.88 0.53
N THR A 282 23.19 24.20 1.48
CA THR A 282 23.19 25.46 2.23
C THR A 282 23.37 25.18 3.72
N GLU A 283 23.54 26.23 4.53
CA GLU A 283 23.55 26.09 6.00
C GLU A 283 22.25 25.50 6.55
N ALA A 284 21.13 25.68 5.84
CA ALA A 284 19.82 25.16 6.22
C ALA A 284 19.52 23.76 5.62
N GLY A 285 20.50 23.10 5.00
CA GLY A 285 20.37 21.81 4.32
C GLY A 285 20.36 21.92 2.79
N TRP A 286 20.07 20.81 2.12
CA TRP A 286 19.96 20.74 0.67
C TRP A 286 18.73 21.50 0.15
N ARG A 287 18.89 22.23 -0.96
CA ARG A 287 17.84 23.03 -1.59
C ARG A 287 17.80 22.80 -3.10
N LEU A 288 16.60 22.77 -3.66
CA LEU A 288 16.35 22.56 -5.09
C LEU A 288 16.63 23.84 -5.86
N ASP A 289 17.60 23.82 -6.78
CA ASP A 289 18.06 25.01 -7.49
C ASP A 289 17.46 25.13 -8.90
N SER A 290 17.52 24.05 -9.66
CA SER A 290 16.89 23.98 -10.98
C SER A 290 16.52 22.54 -11.31
N GLY A 291 15.54 22.35 -12.17
CA GLY A 291 15.12 21.02 -12.56
C GLY A 291 14.53 20.98 -13.96
N THR A 292 14.59 19.80 -14.56
CA THR A 292 13.95 19.45 -15.81
C THR A 292 12.87 18.41 -15.54
N MET A 293 11.86 18.38 -16.40
CA MET A 293 10.82 17.35 -16.38
C MET A 293 10.47 16.96 -17.81
N GLU A 294 10.40 15.66 -18.07
CA GLU A 294 10.01 15.09 -19.35
C GLU A 294 8.79 14.18 -19.14
N PRO A 295 7.64 14.44 -19.79
CA PRO A 295 6.49 13.56 -19.69
C PRO A 295 6.79 12.23 -20.41
N LEU A 296 6.59 11.12 -19.71
CA LEU A 296 6.76 9.78 -20.24
C LEU A 296 5.42 9.15 -20.67
N GLU A 297 4.39 9.34 -19.86
CA GLU A 297 3.08 8.73 -20.06
C GLU A 297 1.99 9.66 -19.54
N GLN A 298 0.82 9.63 -20.18
CA GLN A 298 -0.36 10.36 -19.74
C GLN A 298 -1.62 9.49 -19.90
N ARG A 299 -2.45 9.43 -18.87
CA ARG A 299 -3.74 8.71 -18.88
C ARG A 299 -4.83 9.50 -18.15
N GLU A 300 -6.07 9.40 -18.64
CA GLU A 300 -7.25 9.90 -17.92
C GLU A 300 -7.64 8.92 -16.82
N LEU A 301 -7.95 9.41 -15.63
CA LEU A 301 -8.47 8.61 -14.52
C LEU A 301 -9.99 8.76 -14.44
N PRO A 302 -10.77 7.76 -14.90
CA PRO A 302 -12.23 7.88 -14.96
C PRO A 302 -12.88 7.96 -13.57
N TYR A 303 -12.25 7.35 -12.57
CA TYR A 303 -12.62 7.47 -11.17
C TYR A 303 -11.42 8.03 -10.41
N TYR A 304 -11.65 9.12 -9.66
CA TYR A 304 -10.66 9.72 -8.79
C TYR A 304 -11.37 10.12 -7.50
N ARG A 305 -10.78 9.76 -6.35
CA ARG A 305 -11.40 9.93 -5.04
C ARG A 305 -10.75 11.04 -4.23
#